data_AF-A0A3M5UBN4-F1
#
_entry.id   AF-A0A3M5UBN4-F1
#
_cell.length_a   1.000
_cell.length_b   1.000
_cell.length_c   1.000
_cell.angle_alpha   90.00
_cell.angle_beta   90.00
_cell.angle_gamma   90.00
#
_symmetry.space_group_name_H-M   'P 1'
#
loop_
_entity.id
_entity.type
_entity.pdbx_description
1 polymer ?
#
loop_
_entity_poly.entity_id
_entity_poly.type
_entity_poly.pdbx_seq_one_letter_code
_entity_poly.pdbx_strand_id
1 'polypeptide(L)' 'MDELARRHGVGRSLLDVAEFWSRKRNLPGIVLETQNNNLGACRLYERCGYVVGGVDHMRYKGIDPNTRETAIFWYRIFQD' A
#
# COMPACT_ATOMS: atom_id res chain seq x y z
N MET A 1 -12.36 1.15 -3.60
CA MET A 1 -12.46 2.26 -4.58
C MET A 1 -13.37 1.77 -5.68
N ASP A 2 -14.36 2.57 -6.06
CA ASP A 2 -15.26 2.25 -7.18
C ASP A 2 -14.43 1.93 -8.44
N GLU A 3 -14.82 0.91 -9.18
CA GLU A 3 -14.13 0.52 -10.42
C GLU A 3 -14.11 1.66 -11.43
N LEU A 4 -15.20 2.42 -11.53
CA LEU A 4 -15.35 3.56 -12.43
C LEU A 4 -14.45 4.73 -12.02
N ALA A 5 -14.10 4.84 -10.74
CA ALA A 5 -13.21 5.87 -10.22
C ALA A 5 -11.71 5.52 -10.37
N ARG A 6 -11.37 4.29 -10.80
CA ARG A 6 -9.97 3.90 -11.03
C ARG A 6 -9.33 4.77 -12.11
N ARG A 7 -8.03 5.00 -11.99
CA ARG A 7 -7.21 5.80 -12.94
C ARG A 7 -7.58 7.28 -13.05
N HIS A 8 -8.54 7.78 -12.28
CA HIS A 8 -8.90 9.21 -12.20
C HIS A 8 -8.15 9.96 -11.07
N GLY A 9 -7.04 9.40 -10.56
CA GLY A 9 -6.24 10.04 -9.52
C GLY A 9 -6.78 9.93 -8.09
N VAL A 10 -8.03 9.46 -7.89
CA VAL A 10 -8.67 9.35 -6.57
C VAL A 10 -7.82 8.62 -5.53
N GLY A 11 -7.14 7.53 -5.93
CA GLY A 11 -6.25 6.79 -5.04
C GLY A 11 -5.06 7.58 -4.54
N ARG A 12 -4.48 8.41 -5.41
CA ARG A 12 -3.40 9.30 -5.03
C ARG A 12 -3.92 10.38 -4.08
N SER A 13 -5.06 11.00 -4.40
CA SER A 13 -5.65 12.02 -3.53
C SER A 13 -5.94 11.51 -2.11
N LEU A 14 -6.39 10.26 -1.97
CA LEU A 14 -6.58 9.64 -0.65
C LEU A 14 -5.25 9.40 0.08
N LEU A 15 -4.22 8.93 -0.63
CA LEU A 15 -2.88 8.75 -0.05
C LEU A 15 -2.24 10.08 0.34
N ASP A 16 -2.45 11.14 -0.44
CA ASP A 16 -1.95 12.49 -0.15
C ASP A 16 -2.59 13.03 1.14
N VAL A 17 -3.89 12.80 1.36
CA VAL A 17 -4.60 13.16 2.60
C VAL A 17 -4.07 12.34 3.79
N ALA A 18 -3.80 11.05 3.60
CA ALA A 18 -3.22 10.21 4.64
C ALA A 18 -1.80 10.66 5.03
N GLU A 19 -0.98 11.03 4.05
CA GLU A 19 0.35 11.60 4.28
C GLU A 19 0.26 12.94 5.02
N PHE A 20 -0.60 13.85 4.58
CA PHE A 20 -0.83 15.13 5.26
C PHE A 20 -1.21 14.93 6.73
N TRP A 21 -2.17 14.05 7.00
CA TRP A 21 -2.60 13.75 8.37
C TRP A 21 -1.47 13.16 9.21
N SER A 22 -0.69 12.23 8.64
CA SER A 22 0.40 11.56 9.35
C SER A 22 1.51 12.53 9.72
N ARG A 23 1.87 13.44 8.80
CA ARG A 23 2.82 14.52 9.07
C ARG A 23 2.31 15.50 10.12
N LYS A 24 1.03 15.88 10.06
CA LYS A 24 0.41 16.73 11.10
C LYS A 24 0.42 16.11 12.50
N ARG A 25 0.50 14.78 12.58
CA ARG A 25 0.61 14.01 13.83
C ARG A 25 2.05 13.72 14.24
N ASN A 26 3.05 14.23 13.52
CA ASN A 26 4.47 13.92 13.73
C ASN A 26 4.76 12.40 13.71
N LEU A 27 4.05 11.65 12.88
CA LEU A 27 4.34 10.23 12.65
C LEU A 27 5.54 10.09 11.71
N PRO A 28 6.38 9.05 11.85
CA PRO A 28 7.59 8.88 11.05
C PRO A 28 7.34 8.38 9.62
N GLY A 29 6.12 7.97 9.29
CA GLY A 29 5.79 7.44 7.97
C GLY A 29 4.46 6.70 7.93
N ILE A 30 4.19 6.07 6.79
CA ILE A 30 3.00 5.25 6.52
C ILE A 30 3.43 3.84 6.10
N VAL A 31 2.71 2.84 6.60
CA VAL A 31 2.82 1.45 6.17
C VAL A 31 1.50 1.00 5.56
N LEU A 32 1.59 0.28 4.45
CA LEU A 32 0.46 -0.34 3.76
C LEU A 32 0.77 -1.82 3.52
N GLU A 33 -0.27 -2.63 3.43
CA GLU A 33 -0.18 -4.04 3.05
C GLU A 33 -1.00 -4.23 1.76
N THR A 34 -0.49 -5.03 0.84
CA THR A 34 -1.23 -5.43 -0.37
C THR A 34 -0.80 -6.79 -0.88
N GLN A 35 -1.70 -7.45 -1.61
CA GLN A 35 -1.42 -8.74 -2.22
C GLN A 35 -0.61 -8.60 -3.52
N ASN A 36 0.27 -9.57 -3.78
CA ASN A 36 1.04 -9.67 -5.02
C ASN A 36 0.19 -9.68 -6.31
N ASN A 37 -1.05 -10.16 -6.25
CA ASN A 37 -1.97 -10.18 -7.39
C ASN A 37 -2.64 -8.80 -7.65
N ASN A 38 -2.58 -7.86 -6.70
CA ASN A 38 -3.16 -6.53 -6.83
C ASN A 38 -2.18 -5.54 -7.46
N LEU A 39 -1.83 -5.80 -8.73
CA LEU A 39 -0.85 -4.99 -9.47
C LEU A 39 -1.27 -3.51 -9.60
N GLY A 40 -2.57 -3.22 -9.60
CA GLY A 40 -3.08 -1.85 -9.63
C GLY A 40 -2.68 -1.05 -8.40
N ALA A 41 -2.81 -1.65 -7.21
CA ALA A 41 -2.40 -1.06 -5.95
C ALA A 41 -0.86 -0.98 -5.85
N CYS A 42 -0.14 -2.06 -6.16
CA CYS A 42 1.33 -2.07 -6.16
C CYS A 42 1.93 -0.92 -6.98
N ARG A 43 1.46 -0.75 -8.23
CA ARG A 43 1.94 0.34 -9.10
C ARG A 43 1.51 1.73 -8.60
N LEU A 44 0.37 1.83 -7.91
CA LEU A 44 -0.04 3.11 -7.29
C LEU A 44 0.91 3.48 -6.16
N TYR A 45 1.21 2.54 -5.25
CA TYR A 45 2.09 2.79 -4.11
C TYR A 45 3.51 3.13 -4.55
N GLU A 46 4.05 2.39 -5.52
CA GLU A 46 5.35 2.69 -6.15
C GLU A 46 5.38 4.12 -6.73
N ARG A 47 4.35 4.53 -7.50
CA ARG A 47 4.25 5.91 -8.03
C ARG A 47 4.06 6.98 -6.94
N CYS A 48 3.53 6.60 -5.79
CA CYS A 48 3.38 7.47 -4.62
C CYS A 48 4.64 7.49 -3.73
N GLY A 49 5.75 6.87 -4.16
CA GLY A 49 7.03 6.90 -3.45
C GLY A 49 7.11 5.97 -2.25
N TYR A 50 6.21 4.99 -2.16
CA TYR A 50 6.36 3.88 -1.22
C TYR A 50 7.38 2.89 -1.75
N VAL A 51 8.10 2.23 -0.85
CA VAL A 51 9.07 1.18 -1.17
C VAL A 51 8.68 -0.13 -0.49
N VAL A 52 9.00 -1.26 -1.12
CA VAL A 52 8.78 -2.59 -0.50
C VAL A 52 9.79 -2.77 0.62
N GLY A 53 9.29 -3.01 1.84
CA GLY A 53 10.12 -3.31 3.01
C GLY A 53 9.97 -4.73 3.54
N GLY A 54 8.97 -5.48 3.06
CA GLY A 54 8.76 -6.87 3.47
C GLY A 54 7.81 -7.61 2.55
N VAL A 55 8.04 -8.92 2.48
CA VAL A 55 7.20 -9.86 1.72
C VAL A 55 6.94 -11.07 2.61
N ASP A 56 5.68 -11.41 2.83
CA ASP A 56 5.26 -12.54 3.65
C ASP A 56 4.43 -13.52 2.82
N HIS A 57 5.05 -14.65 2.51
CA HIS A 57 4.46 -15.75 1.73
C HIS A 57 3.53 -16.66 2.54
N MET A 58 3.49 -16.50 3.86
CA MET A 58 2.71 -17.33 4.78
C MET A 58 1.46 -16.62 5.28
N ARG A 59 1.42 -15.28 5.22
CA ARG A 59 0.34 -14.43 5.74
C ARG A 59 -1.07 -14.95 5.42
N TYR A 60 -1.30 -15.34 4.17
CA TYR A 60 -2.61 -15.78 3.68
C TYR A 60 -2.82 -17.30 3.74
N LYS A 61 -1.78 -18.08 4.01
CA LYS A 61 -1.90 -19.54 4.14
C LYS A 61 -2.70 -19.98 5.37
N GLY A 62 -2.81 -19.12 6.38
CA GLY A 62 -3.72 -19.32 7.51
C GLY A 62 -5.20 -19.24 7.13
N ILE A 63 -5.53 -18.70 5.94
CA ILE A 63 -6.89 -18.61 5.39
C ILE A 63 -7.10 -19.72 4.35
N ASP A 64 -6.21 -19.78 3.34
CA ASP A 64 -6.16 -20.83 2.33
C ASP A 64 -4.73 -21.36 2.18
N PRO A 65 -4.42 -22.58 2.67
CA PRO A 65 -3.08 -23.15 2.58
C PRO A 65 -2.54 -23.31 1.15
N ASN A 66 -3.42 -23.38 0.14
CA ASN A 66 -3.06 -23.58 -1.26
C ASN A 66 -2.91 -22.26 -2.04
N THR A 67 -3.17 -21.11 -1.40
CA THR A 67 -3.07 -19.81 -2.06
C THR A 67 -1.65 -19.51 -2.53
N ARG A 68 -1.57 -18.78 -3.64
CA ARG A 68 -0.33 -18.16 -4.14
C ARG A 68 -0.25 -16.67 -3.78
N GLU A 69 -1.25 -16.17 -3.05
CA GLU A 69 -1.25 -14.79 -2.57
C GLU A 69 -0.15 -14.59 -1.54
N THR A 70 0.57 -13.49 -1.68
CA THR A 70 1.66 -13.09 -0.79
C THR A 70 1.41 -11.66 -0.37
N ALA A 71 1.57 -11.38 0.93
CA ALA A 71 1.45 -10.02 1.45
C ALA A 71 2.74 -9.25 1.16
N ILE A 72 2.60 -8.05 0.61
CA ILE A 72 3.69 -7.11 0.34
C ILE A 72 3.47 -5.90 1.24
N PHE A 73 4.44 -5.63 2.09
CA PHE A 73 4.45 -4.47 2.98
C PHE A 73 5.19 -3.31 2.32
N TRP A 74 4.49 -2.21 2.14
CA TRP A 74 4.95 -0.98 1.51
C TRP A 74 5.16 0.11 2.56
N TYR A 75 6.26 0.82 2.46
CA TYR A 75 6.69 1.82 3.44
C TYR A 75 6.93 3.17 2.76
N ARG A 76 6.37 4.23 3.33
CA ARG A 76 6.70 5.62 3.02
C ARG A 76 7.23 6.26 4.29
N ILE A 77 8.54 6.20 4.48
CA ILE A 77 9.21 6.87 5.61
C ILE A 77 9.37 8.35 5.25
N PHE A 78 8.98 9.23 6.17
CA PHE A 78 9.16 10.66 6.00
C PHE A 78 10.60 11.01 6.38
N GLN A 79 11.30 11.69 5.47
CA GLN A 79 12.54 12.36 5.79
C GLN A 79 12.18 13.79 6.19
N ASP A 80 12.82 14.26 7.26
CA ASP A 80 12.71 15.64 7.76
C ASP A 80 13.41 16.63 6.81
#